data_AF-A0AAW2UFL6-F1
#
_entry.id   AF-A0AAW2UFL6-F1
#
_cell.length_a   1.000
_cell.length_b   1.000
_cell.length_c   1.000
_cell.angle_alpha   90.00
_cell.angle_beta   90.00
_cell.angle_gamma   90.00
#
_symmetry.space_group_name_H-M   'P 1'
#
loop_
_entity.id
_entity.type
_entity.pdbx_description
1 polymer ?
#
loop_
_entity_poly.entity_id
_entity_poly.type
_entity_poly.pdbx_seq_one_letter_code
_entity_poly.pdbx_strand_id
1 'polypeptide(L)'
;MNLEEKVSSLETEITVLSSELEECCQMVQEMASAFGGGGIADMRSDMEQMSIHIGFFQRAVSKVPIVAHDGGARIRNPKLEAYNGARDAKEVENFLFDIEQYFLAANVEDEARKVLTAIMYLTGDAKLWRRTKYAEIQANQVRIDTWAFFGK
;
A
#
# COMPACT_ATOMS: atom_id res chain seq x y z
N MET A 1 -54.01 29.28 33.01
CA MET A 1 -53.49 28.83 31.71
C MET A 1 -54.46 27.82 31.14
N ASN A 2 -55.02 28.07 29.95
CA ASN A 2 -56.00 27.20 29.28
C ASN A 2 -55.29 26.01 28.61
N LEU A 3 -56.01 24.92 28.33
CA LEU A 3 -55.50 23.73 27.65
C LEU A 3 -54.85 24.09 26.30
N GLU A 4 -55.43 25.03 25.55
CA GLU A 4 -54.89 25.52 24.28
C GLU A 4 -53.51 26.18 24.43
N GLU A 5 -53.29 26.98 25.48
CA GLU A 5 -51.98 27.58 25.74
C GLU A 5 -50.92 26.51 26.05
N LYS A 6 -51.30 25.43 26.75
CA LYS A 6 -50.38 24.34 27.08
C LYS A 6 -50.01 23.52 25.85
N VAL A 7 -50.98 23.27 24.97
CA VAL A 7 -50.74 22.58 23.69
C VAL A 7 -49.82 23.42 22.81
N SER A 8 -50.10 24.71 22.66
CA SER A 8 -49.28 25.60 21.83
C SER A 8 -47.86 25.73 22.39
N SER A 9 -47.70 25.80 23.71
CA SER A 9 -46.39 25.77 24.36
C SER A 9 -45.61 24.48 24.09
N LEU A 10 -46.26 23.31 24.21
CA LEU A 10 -45.61 22.02 23.94
C LEU A 10 -45.25 21.86 22.46
N GLU A 11 -46.09 22.33 21.54
CA GLU A 11 -45.78 22.32 20.11
C GLU A 11 -44.53 23.15 19.82
N THR A 12 -44.41 24.35 20.41
CA THR A 12 -43.20 25.16 20.25
C THR A 12 -41.96 24.47 20.83
N GLU A 13 -42.08 23.84 21.99
CA GLU A 13 -40.96 23.12 22.63
C GLU A 13 -40.52 21.90 21.81
N ILE A 14 -41.45 21.15 21.22
CA ILE A 14 -41.15 20.04 20.31
C ILE A 14 -40.42 20.54 19.06
N THR A 15 -40.82 21.67 18.49
CA THR A 15 -40.14 22.22 17.30
C THR A 15 -38.71 22.67 17.61
N VAL A 16 -38.49 23.29 18.77
CA VAL A 16 -37.16 23.70 19.22
C VAL A 16 -36.27 22.48 19.45
N LEU A 17 -36.74 21.48 20.20
CA LEU A 17 -36.00 20.25 20.47
C LEU A 17 -35.68 19.46 19.19
N SER A 18 -36.58 19.48 18.20
CA SER A 18 -36.34 18.83 16.90
C SER A 18 -35.22 19.52 16.13
N SER A 19 -35.20 20.86 16.14
CA SER A 19 -34.12 21.66 15.54
C SER A 19 -32.78 21.43 16.24
N GLU A 20 -32.75 21.45 17.57
CA GLU A 20 -31.54 21.20 18.36
C GLU A 20 -31.00 19.78 18.14
N LEU A 21 -31.88 18.79 18.00
CA LEU A 21 -31.48 17.42 17.69
C LEU A 21 -30.87 17.31 16.29
N GLU A 22 -31.42 18.02 15.31
CA GLU A 22 -30.91 18.04 13.94
C GLU A 22 -29.51 18.69 13.88
N GLU A 23 -29.30 19.79 14.59
CA GLU A 23 -27.99 20.43 14.75
C GLU A 23 -26.98 19.51 15.44
N CYS A 24 -27.39 18.79 16.49
CA CYS A 24 -26.54 17.84 17.21
C CYS A 24 -26.13 16.66 16.31
N CYS A 25 -27.08 16.11 15.54
CA CYS A 25 -26.80 15.05 14.55
C CYS A 25 -25.81 15.53 13.49
N GLN A 26 -25.98 16.74 12.96
CA GLN A 26 -25.08 17.32 11.97
C GLN A 26 -23.65 17.46 12.55
N MET A 27 -23.51 17.94 13.78
CA MET A 27 -22.22 18.07 14.45
C MET A 27 -21.52 16.73 14.67
N VAL A 28 -22.26 15.70 15.07
CA VAL A 28 -21.71 14.33 15.24
C VAL A 28 -21.24 13.77 13.90
N GLN A 29 -21.95 14.06 12.81
CA GLN A 29 -21.61 13.57 11.48
C GLN A 29 -20.35 14.27 10.93
N GLU A 30 -20.18 15.57 11.21
CA GLU A 30 -18.96 16.32 10.90
C GLU A 30 -17.77 15.81 11.71
N MET A 31 -17.93 15.60 13.02
CA MET A 31 -16.89 14.97 13.85
C MET A 31 -16.53 13.57 13.34
N ALA A 32 -17.52 12.75 12.99
CA ALA A 32 -17.29 11.43 12.42
C ALA A 32 -16.53 11.51 11.08
N SER A 33 -16.80 12.52 10.25
CA SER A 33 -16.06 12.72 9.00
C SER A 33 -14.62 13.19 9.22
N ALA A 34 -14.38 14.02 10.23
CA ALA A 34 -13.04 14.52 10.57
C ALA A 34 -12.13 13.43 11.15
N PHE A 35 -12.71 12.46 11.87
CA PHE A 35 -11.96 11.41 12.57
C PHE A 35 -12.07 10.00 11.95
N GLY A 36 -13.05 9.74 11.09
CA GLY A 36 -13.58 8.38 10.89
C GLY A 36 -13.15 7.59 9.65
N GLY A 37 -12.24 8.07 8.80
CA GLY A 37 -12.04 7.40 7.51
C GLY A 37 -10.59 7.18 7.09
N GLY A 38 -9.95 8.24 6.58
CA GLY A 38 -8.67 8.14 5.89
C GLY A 38 -7.48 8.18 6.82
N GLY A 39 -7.39 9.21 7.69
CA GLY A 39 -6.13 9.53 8.39
C GLY A 39 -5.53 8.39 9.22
N ILE A 40 -6.34 7.62 9.96
CA ILE A 40 -5.83 6.49 10.76
C ILE A 40 -5.45 5.29 9.88
N ALA A 41 -6.21 5.05 8.80
CA ALA A 41 -5.93 3.98 7.86
C ALA A 41 -4.68 4.27 7.03
N ASP A 42 -4.53 5.51 6.57
CA ASP A 42 -3.37 6.03 5.84
C ASP A 42 -2.12 5.98 6.73
N MET A 43 -2.23 6.47 7.98
CA MET A 43 -1.11 6.44 8.92
C MET A 43 -0.71 5.01 9.31
N ARG A 44 -1.67 4.07 9.35
CA ARG A 44 -1.38 2.64 9.52
C ARG A 44 -0.65 2.08 8.29
N SER A 45 -1.10 2.42 7.08
CA SER A 45 -0.45 2.02 5.84
C SER A 45 1.00 2.53 5.77
N ASP A 46 1.22 3.79 6.15
CA ASP A 46 2.54 4.40 6.23
C ASP A 46 3.44 3.73 7.27
N MET A 47 2.90 3.38 8.44
CA MET A 47 3.64 2.62 9.47
C MET A 47 4.04 1.21 8.97
N GLU A 48 3.17 0.53 8.23
CA GLU A 48 3.47 -0.76 7.62
C GLU A 48 4.58 -0.63 6.56
N GLN A 49 4.50 0.39 5.72
CA GLN A 49 5.52 0.68 4.71
C GLN A 49 6.88 1.01 5.34
N MET A 50 6.88 1.84 6.39
CA MET A 50 8.08 2.20 7.15
C MET A 50 8.73 0.97 7.81
N SER A 51 7.92 0.07 8.36
CA SER A 51 8.39 -1.18 8.97
C SER A 51 9.12 -2.08 7.96
N ILE A 52 8.59 -2.18 6.73
CA ILE A 52 9.25 -2.90 5.63
C ILE A 52 10.60 -2.26 5.29
N HIS A 53 10.65 -0.94 5.19
CA HIS A 53 11.87 -0.20 4.85
C HIS A 53 12.94 -0.36 5.94
N ILE A 54 12.56 -0.26 7.22
CA ILE A 54 13.46 -0.49 8.35
C ILE A 54 13.98 -1.93 8.34
N GLY A 55 13.12 -2.93 8.09
CA GLY A 55 13.55 -4.33 7.98
C GLY A 55 14.55 -4.56 6.85
N PHE A 56 14.37 -3.90 5.71
CA PHE A 56 15.31 -3.94 4.58
C PHE A 56 16.67 -3.33 4.96
N PHE A 57 16.67 -2.15 5.58
CA PHE A 57 17.90 -1.48 6.03
C PHE A 57 18.63 -2.25 7.13
N GLN A 58 17.92 -2.79 8.11
CA GLN A 58 18.52 -3.60 9.17
C GLN A 58 19.17 -4.87 8.62
N ARG A 59 18.58 -5.49 7.59
CA ARG A 59 19.16 -6.66 6.90
C ARG A 59 20.39 -6.30 6.07
N ALA A 60 20.41 -5.13 5.44
CA ALA A 60 21.57 -4.64 4.69
C ALA A 60 22.77 -4.31 5.60
N VAL A 61 22.50 -3.90 6.85
CA VAL A 61 23.54 -3.50 7.82
C VAL A 61 24.00 -4.66 8.72
N SER A 62 23.18 -5.70 8.90
CA SER A 62 23.50 -6.84 9.80
C SER A 62 24.32 -7.94 9.11
N LYS A 63 25.57 -8.14 9.56
CA LYS A 63 26.47 -9.23 9.12
C LYS A 63 26.29 -10.54 9.93
N VAL A 64 25.07 -10.97 10.26
CA VAL A 64 24.86 -12.19 11.08
C VAL A 64 23.79 -13.10 10.45
N PRO A 65 24.09 -14.40 10.20
CA PRO A 65 23.08 -15.38 9.82
C PRO A 65 22.45 -15.96 11.08
N ILE A 66 21.14 -15.79 11.27
CA ILE A 66 20.40 -16.52 12.32
C ILE A 66 19.40 -17.45 11.65
N VAL A 67 19.70 -18.74 11.76
CA VAL A 67 18.75 -19.84 11.64
C VAL A 67 17.80 -19.76 12.83
N ALA A 68 16.50 -19.73 12.58
CA ALA A 68 15.50 -20.12 13.58
C ALA A 68 14.27 -20.70 12.88
N HIS A 69 13.93 -21.91 13.33
CA HIS A 69 12.77 -22.69 12.94
C HIS A 69 11.57 -22.31 13.83
N ASP A 70 10.37 -22.55 13.30
CA ASP A 70 9.08 -22.74 13.98
C ASP A 70 8.10 -21.55 14.17
N GLY A 71 6.82 -21.88 13.97
CA GLY A 71 5.71 -21.28 14.70
C GLY A 71 4.91 -20.18 14.03
N GLY A 72 4.05 -20.52 13.08
CA GLY A 72 2.92 -19.69 12.66
C GLY A 72 2.93 -19.37 11.18
N ALA A 73 1.81 -19.62 10.52
CA ALA A 73 1.53 -19.27 9.13
C ALA A 73 1.44 -17.74 8.95
N ARG A 74 2.51 -17.02 9.26
CA ARG A 74 2.82 -15.77 8.60
C ARG A 74 3.10 -16.17 7.17
N ILE A 75 2.35 -15.62 6.22
CA ILE A 75 2.74 -15.64 4.81
C ILE A 75 4.22 -15.28 4.81
N ARG A 76 5.06 -16.31 4.62
CA ARG A 76 6.49 -16.14 4.44
C ARG A 76 6.50 -15.38 3.14
N ASN A 77 6.59 -14.06 3.22
CA ASN A 77 6.84 -13.22 2.06
C ASN A 77 7.96 -13.95 1.33
N PRO A 78 7.68 -14.56 0.15
CA PRO A 78 8.64 -15.40 -0.53
C PRO A 78 9.91 -14.58 -0.55
N LYS A 79 10.99 -15.11 0.03
CA LYS A 79 12.22 -14.35 0.13
C LYS A 79 12.63 -14.05 -1.30
N LEU A 80 12.36 -12.84 -1.77
CA LEU A 80 12.74 -12.40 -3.09
C LEU A 80 14.24 -12.26 -3.12
N GLU A 81 14.88 -13.22 -3.76
CA GLU A 81 16.29 -13.13 -4.07
C GLU A 81 16.47 -12.08 -5.16
N ALA A 82 17.47 -11.22 -4.95
CA ALA A 82 17.78 -10.20 -5.94
C ALA A 82 18.44 -10.85 -7.17
N TYR A 83 18.02 -10.45 -8.36
CA TYR A 83 18.60 -10.95 -9.61
C TYR A 83 19.74 -10.05 -10.06
N ASN A 84 20.92 -10.63 -10.29
CA ASN A 84 22.15 -9.89 -10.60
C ASN A 84 22.44 -9.76 -12.11
N GLY A 85 21.65 -10.41 -12.97
CA GLY A 85 21.92 -10.47 -14.41
C GLY A 85 22.61 -11.74 -14.88
N ALA A 86 22.58 -12.82 -14.09
CA ALA A 86 23.07 -14.13 -14.50
C ALA A 86 22.46 -14.56 -15.85
N ARG A 87 23.31 -14.95 -16.80
CA ARG A 87 22.89 -15.43 -18.13
C ARG A 87 22.41 -16.88 -18.09
N ASP A 88 21.70 -17.24 -17.04
CA ASP A 88 21.05 -18.54 -16.87
C ASP A 88 19.54 -18.33 -17.00
N ALA A 89 18.94 -18.99 -18.00
CA ALA A 89 17.50 -18.94 -18.24
C ALA A 89 16.70 -19.40 -17.02
N LYS A 90 17.23 -20.37 -16.26
CA LYS A 90 16.58 -20.87 -15.05
C LYS A 90 16.52 -19.81 -13.95
N GLU A 91 17.59 -19.03 -13.77
CA GLU A 91 17.61 -17.96 -12.77
C GLU A 91 16.69 -16.81 -13.16
N VAL A 92 16.60 -16.52 -14.47
CA VAL A 92 15.64 -15.53 -14.99
C VAL A 92 14.19 -15.98 -14.75
N GLU A 93 13.86 -17.23 -15.09
CA GLU A 93 12.52 -17.80 -14.88
C GLU A 93 12.15 -17.85 -13.39
N ASN A 94 13.08 -18.26 -12.53
CA ASN A 94 12.86 -18.26 -11.07
C ASN A 94 12.58 -16.85 -10.55
N PHE A 95 13.37 -15.85 -10.97
CA PHE A 95 13.16 -14.46 -10.56
C PHE A 95 11.78 -13.94 -11.00
N LEU A 96 11.39 -14.19 -12.26
CA LEU A 96 10.07 -13.80 -12.78
C LEU A 96 8.93 -14.51 -12.05
N PHE A 97 9.09 -15.79 -11.74
CA PHE A 97 8.10 -16.53 -10.97
C PHE A 97 7.96 -15.97 -9.54
N ASP A 98 9.08 -15.75 -8.84
CA ASP A 98 9.09 -15.27 -7.46
C ASP A 98 8.50 -13.86 -7.33
N ILE A 99 8.77 -12.96 -8.29
CA ILE A 99 8.22 -11.60 -8.30
C ILE A 99 6.72 -11.58 -8.67
N GLU A 100 6.25 -12.50 -9.50
CA GLU A 100 4.80 -12.66 -9.76
C GLU A 100 4.06 -13.19 -8.54
N GLN A 101 4.62 -14.19 -7.85
CA GLN A 101 4.06 -14.69 -6.60
C GLN A 101 4.05 -13.61 -5.52
N TYR A 102 5.06 -12.73 -5.49
CA TYR A 102 5.06 -11.57 -4.61
C TYR A 102 3.90 -10.61 -4.89
N PHE A 103 3.63 -10.27 -6.15
CA PHE A 103 2.51 -9.38 -6.48
C PHE A 103 1.17 -9.97 -6.06
N LEU A 104 0.99 -11.28 -6.22
CA LEU A 104 -0.20 -11.99 -5.77
C LEU A 104 -0.33 -11.96 -4.24
N ALA A 105 0.76 -12.23 -3.51
CA ALA A 105 0.75 -12.24 -2.05
C ALA A 105 0.59 -10.84 -1.43
N ALA A 106 1.09 -9.80 -2.08
CA ALA A 106 1.04 -8.41 -1.62
C ALA A 106 -0.14 -7.61 -2.23
N ASN A 107 -1.02 -8.26 -3.00
CA ASN A 107 -2.15 -7.64 -3.70
C ASN A 107 -1.76 -6.38 -4.51
N VAL A 108 -0.62 -6.43 -5.20
CA VAL A 108 -0.12 -5.32 -6.02
C VAL A 108 -0.78 -5.40 -7.39
N GLU A 109 -1.81 -4.58 -7.61
CA GLU A 109 -2.55 -4.55 -8.88
C GLU A 109 -2.01 -3.50 -9.86
N ASP A 110 -1.42 -2.42 -9.35
CA ASP A 110 -0.92 -1.31 -10.17
C ASP A 110 0.33 -1.69 -10.97
N GLU A 111 0.23 -1.60 -12.29
CA GLU A 111 1.27 -2.02 -13.24
C GLU A 111 2.57 -1.22 -13.09
N ALA A 112 2.48 0.08 -12.83
CA ALA A 112 3.66 0.92 -12.63
C ALA A 112 4.41 0.53 -11.33
N ARG A 113 3.67 0.23 -10.25
CA ARG A 113 4.23 -0.29 -9.00
C ARG A 113 4.82 -1.68 -9.17
N LYS A 114 4.23 -2.57 -9.96
CA LYS A 114 4.84 -3.89 -10.28
C LYS A 114 6.20 -3.71 -10.94
N VAL A 115 6.26 -2.90 -12.00
CA VAL A 115 7.51 -2.59 -12.71
C VAL A 115 8.55 -1.96 -11.78
N LEU A 116 8.16 -0.98 -10.96
CA LEU A 116 9.06 -0.34 -10.00
C LEU A 116 9.62 -1.34 -8.98
N THR A 117 8.75 -2.19 -8.44
CA THR A 117 9.11 -3.20 -7.45
C THR A 117 10.10 -4.21 -8.02
N ALA A 118 9.86 -4.74 -9.22
CA ALA A 118 10.79 -5.68 -9.84
C ALA A 118 12.16 -5.04 -10.11
N ILE A 119 12.20 -3.76 -10.52
CA ILE A 119 13.45 -3.01 -10.67
C ILE A 119 14.22 -2.89 -9.35
N MET A 120 13.53 -2.76 -8.20
CA MET A 120 14.18 -2.69 -6.89
C MET A 120 14.95 -3.97 -6.55
N TYR A 121 14.47 -5.12 -7.03
CA TYR A 121 15.12 -6.43 -6.85
C TYR A 121 16.16 -6.78 -7.93
N LEU A 122 16.38 -5.90 -8.91
CA LEU A 122 17.53 -6.01 -9.81
C LEU A 122 18.80 -5.47 -9.13
N THR A 123 19.88 -6.20 -9.28
CA THR A 123 21.22 -5.87 -8.81
C THR A 123 22.25 -6.10 -9.92
N GLY A 124 23.52 -5.75 -9.67
CA GLY A 124 24.63 -6.01 -10.60
C GLY A 124 24.37 -5.52 -12.02
N ASP A 125 24.68 -6.39 -12.98
CA ASP A 125 24.60 -6.11 -14.41
C ASP A 125 23.16 -5.96 -14.90
N ALA A 126 22.19 -6.65 -14.29
CA ALA A 126 20.77 -6.47 -14.61
C ALA A 126 20.29 -5.05 -14.32
N LYS A 127 20.72 -4.47 -13.19
CA LYS A 127 20.36 -3.09 -12.83
C LYS A 127 21.03 -2.07 -13.77
N LEU A 128 22.27 -2.34 -14.19
CA LEU A 128 23.00 -1.49 -15.13
C LEU A 128 22.36 -1.51 -16.53
N TRP A 129 21.98 -2.69 -17.01
CA TRP A 129 21.24 -2.86 -18.25
C TRP A 129 19.91 -2.09 -18.21
N ARG A 130 19.16 -2.19 -17.10
CA ARG A 130 17.91 -1.45 -16.93
C ARG A 130 18.09 0.07 -16.96
N ARG A 131 19.15 0.61 -16.35
CA ARG A 131 19.47 2.05 -16.41
C ARG A 131 19.77 2.50 -17.84
N THR A 132 20.50 1.68 -18.59
CA THR A 132 20.83 1.95 -20.00
C THR A 132 19.55 1.98 -20.85
N LYS A 133 18.67 0.98 -20.67
CA LYS A 133 17.36 0.94 -21.33
C LYS A 133 16.45 2.11 -20.93
N TYR A 134 16.47 2.53 -19.67
CA TYR A 134 15.69 3.68 -19.21
C TYR A 134 16.14 5.00 -19.85
N ALA A 135 17.45 5.17 -20.07
CA ALA A 135 17.98 6.32 -20.81
C ALA A 135 17.54 6.32 -22.28
N GLU A 136 17.50 5.14 -22.92
CA GLU A 136 16.96 4.97 -24.29
C GLU A 136 15.45 5.28 -24.35
N ILE A 137 14.70 4.90 -23.32
CA ILE A 137 13.26 5.17 -23.18
C ILE A 137 12.97 6.68 -23.06
N GLN A 138 13.75 7.40 -22.24
CA GLN A 138 13.64 8.86 -22.14
C GLN A 138 14.03 9.59 -23.43
N ALA A 139 14.87 8.98 -24.27
CA ALA A 139 15.16 9.44 -25.62
C ALA A 139 14.03 9.13 -26.63
N ASN A 140 12.84 8.78 -26.14
CA ASN A 140 11.58 8.60 -26.88
C ASN A 140 11.52 7.35 -27.79
N GLN A 141 12.24 6.27 -27.45
CA GLN A 141 12.30 5.05 -28.30
C GLN A 141 11.41 3.88 -27.86
N VAL A 142 11.05 3.72 -26.58
CA VAL A 142 10.17 2.62 -26.09
C VAL A 142 9.42 3.07 -24.83
N ARG A 143 8.16 2.63 -24.62
CA ARG A 143 7.40 2.85 -23.36
C ARG A 143 7.28 1.53 -22.60
N ILE A 144 7.77 1.47 -21.35
CA ILE A 144 7.70 0.28 -20.47
C ILE A 144 6.99 0.68 -19.17
N ASP A 145 5.68 0.88 -19.23
CA ASP A 145 4.82 1.15 -18.08
C ASP A 145 3.89 -0.01 -17.71
N THR A 146 4.01 -1.14 -18.43
CA THR A 146 3.23 -2.37 -18.17
C THR A 146 4.16 -3.52 -17.80
N TRP A 147 3.75 -4.36 -16.85
CA TRP A 147 4.45 -5.58 -16.44
C TRP A 147 4.78 -6.49 -17.62
N ALA A 148 3.88 -6.59 -18.59
CA ALA A 148 4.05 -7.41 -19.79
C ALA A 148 5.28 -7.02 -20.66
N PHE A 149 5.79 -5.78 -20.52
CA PHE A 149 6.99 -5.31 -21.19
C PHE A 149 8.27 -5.44 -20.34
N PHE A 150 8.17 -5.88 -19.10
CA PHE A 150 9.31 -6.06 -18.22
C PHE A 150 10.12 -7.33 -18.56
N GLY A 151 9.43 -8.43 -18.91
CA GLY A 151 10.04 -9.73 -19.20
C GLY A 151 10.38 -10.01 -20.68
N LYS A 152 10.26 -9.00 -21.56
CA LYS A 152 10.59 -9.10 -22.99
C LYS A 152 11.85 -8.30 -23.31
#